data_AF-A0A2T5C767-F1
#
_entry.id   AF-A0A2T5C767-F1
#
_cell.length_a   1.000
_cell.length_b   1.000
_cell.length_c   1.000
_cell.angle_alpha   90.00
_cell.angle_beta   90.00
_cell.angle_gamma   90.00
#
_symmetry.space_group_name_H-M   'P 1'
#
loop_
_entity.id
_entity.type
_entity.pdbx_description
1 polymer ?
#
loop_
_entity_poly.entity_id
_entity_poly.type
_entity_poly.pdbx_seq_one_letter_code
_entity_poly.pdbx_strand_id
1 'polypeptide(L)'
;IEDRTEQIADMLIFNPLLFFAHSDNPFKLENRDYPVEYPYMSRRRVLLTYTIPEGYEVESIPAPQRMLAEDRSFTFLYNITQLGNTIHVVHDFSINKTMFLPNEYDALKSFYARVIDKHGEKIVLKKLSN
;
A
#
# COMPACT_ATOMS: atom_id res chain seq x y z
N ILE A 1 -0.87 -17.77 4.08
CA ILE A 1 -1.05 -16.51 4.85
C ILE A 1 -0.66 -16.72 6.31
N GLU A 2 -0.71 -17.93 6.84
CA GLU A 2 -0.42 -18.27 8.26
C GLU A 2 0.88 -17.63 8.79
N ASP A 3 1.98 -17.60 8.01
CA ASP A 3 3.24 -16.94 8.43
C ASP A 3 3.25 -15.40 8.32
N ARG A 4 2.13 -14.78 7.93
CA ARG A 4 1.96 -13.33 7.72
C ARG A 4 0.73 -12.77 8.44
N THR A 5 0.14 -13.57 9.32
CA THR A 5 -0.92 -13.18 10.25
C THR A 5 -0.37 -13.20 11.66
N GLU A 6 -0.56 -12.10 12.37
CA GLU A 6 -0.32 -12.01 13.79
C GLU A 6 -1.64 -12.33 14.51
N GLN A 7 -1.61 -13.31 15.41
CA GLN A 7 -2.73 -13.59 16.29
C GLN A 7 -2.43 -12.99 17.66
N ILE A 8 -3.26 -12.04 18.10
CA ILE A 8 -3.11 -11.38 19.39
C ILE A 8 -4.46 -11.46 20.10
N ALA A 9 -4.52 -12.22 21.20
CA ALA A 9 -5.76 -12.57 21.87
C ALA A 9 -6.80 -13.13 20.88
N ASP A 10 -7.93 -12.45 20.73
CA ASP A 10 -9.03 -12.81 19.82
C ASP A 10 -8.98 -12.07 18.47
N MET A 11 -7.84 -11.49 18.10
CA MET A 11 -7.66 -10.76 16.85
C MET A 11 -6.73 -11.49 15.88
N LEU A 12 -7.09 -11.49 14.59
CA LEU A 12 -6.23 -11.82 13.46
C LEU A 12 -5.85 -10.53 12.73
N ILE A 13 -4.55 -10.24 12.67
CA ILE A 13 -4.02 -9.00 12.14
C ILE A 13 -3.08 -9.31 10.98
N PHE A 14 -3.27 -8.67 9.83
CA PHE A 14 -2.41 -8.91 8.66
C PHE A 14 -2.29 -7.71 7.73
N ASN A 15 -1.21 -7.67 6.96
CA ASN A 15 -1.01 -6.66 5.93
C ASN A 15 -1.86 -6.98 4.68
N PRO A 16 -2.71 -6.05 4.18
CA PRO A 16 -3.61 -6.35 3.07
C PRO A 16 -2.91 -6.60 1.74
N LEU A 17 -1.67 -6.16 1.59
CA LEU A 17 -0.85 -6.39 0.41
C LEU A 17 0.11 -7.57 0.55
N LEU A 18 0.24 -8.16 1.74
CA LEU A 18 1.16 -9.26 2.01
C LEU A 18 2.57 -8.97 1.47
N PHE A 19 2.99 -9.64 0.39
CA PHE A 19 4.30 -9.52 -0.24
C PHE A 19 4.38 -8.41 -1.31
N PHE A 20 3.26 -7.76 -1.64
CA PHE A 20 3.22 -6.63 -2.58
C PHE A 20 3.47 -5.27 -1.90
N ALA A 21 3.54 -5.25 -0.56
CA ALA A 21 3.86 -4.05 0.19
C ALA A 21 5.30 -3.60 -0.08
N HIS A 22 5.49 -2.31 -0.26
CA HIS A 22 6.81 -1.68 -0.18
C HIS A 22 7.16 -1.43 1.28
N SER A 23 8.31 -1.92 1.73
CA SER A 23 8.75 -1.80 3.13
C SER A 23 9.90 -0.82 3.35
N ASP A 24 10.52 -0.30 2.28
CA ASP A 24 11.64 0.63 2.35
C ASP A 24 11.61 1.63 1.20
N ASN A 25 12.14 2.82 1.46
CA ASN A 25 12.21 3.90 0.49
C ASN A 25 13.51 3.79 -0.32
N PRO A 26 13.45 3.64 -1.65
CA PRO A 26 14.66 3.61 -2.48
C PRO A 26 15.39 4.98 -2.51
N PHE A 27 14.74 6.06 -2.09
CA PHE A 27 15.27 7.42 -2.09
C PHE A 27 15.74 7.84 -0.70
N LYS A 28 16.99 7.49 -0.37
CA LYS A 28 17.56 7.69 0.98
C LYS A 28 18.39 8.96 1.13
N LEU A 29 18.98 9.46 0.04
CA LEU A 29 19.82 10.66 0.06
C LEU A 29 19.03 11.87 0.56
N GLU A 30 19.72 12.81 1.21
CA GLU A 30 19.15 14.11 1.56
C GLU A 30 18.99 14.99 0.33
N ASN A 31 20.04 15.09 -0.49
CA ASN A 31 20.07 15.87 -1.72
C ASN A 31 20.59 15.01 -2.88
N ARG A 32 20.28 15.43 -4.12
CA ARG A 32 20.80 14.83 -5.35
C ARG A 32 21.23 15.90 -6.35
N ASP A 33 22.42 15.74 -6.92
CA ASP A 33 22.91 16.59 -8.02
C ASP A 33 22.53 16.05 -9.40
N TYR A 34 22.17 14.77 -9.49
CA TYR A 34 21.79 14.08 -10.73
C TYR A 34 20.31 13.65 -10.69
N PRO A 35 19.66 13.58 -11.86
CA PRO A 35 18.27 13.16 -11.93
C PRO A 35 18.08 11.70 -11.52
N VAL A 36 16.85 11.35 -11.11
CA VAL A 36 16.41 9.97 -11.00
C VAL A 36 15.82 9.52 -12.32
N GLU A 37 16.40 8.49 -12.90
CA GLU A 37 15.95 7.93 -14.18
C GLU A 37 15.24 6.58 -13.96
N TYR A 38 14.07 6.46 -14.56
CA TYR A 38 13.35 5.20 -14.73
C TYR A 38 13.44 4.78 -16.19
N PRO A 39 13.76 3.50 -16.50
CA PRO A 39 13.96 3.05 -17.88
C PRO A 39 12.67 3.10 -18.72
N TYR A 40 11.51 3.05 -18.07
CA TYR A 40 10.20 3.14 -18.71
C TYR A 40 9.14 3.59 -17.70
N MET A 41 8.04 4.16 -18.22
CA MET A 41 6.82 4.36 -17.45
C MET A 41 6.23 3.00 -17.08
N SER A 42 5.76 2.85 -15.85
CA SER A 42 5.29 1.57 -15.34
C SER A 42 4.00 1.72 -14.56
N ARG A 43 3.19 0.65 -14.55
CA ARG A 43 1.99 0.53 -13.73
C ARG A 43 1.94 -0.85 -13.10
N ARG A 44 1.75 -0.90 -11.78
CA ARG A 44 1.52 -2.13 -11.02
C ARG A 44 0.15 -2.08 -10.39
N ARG A 45 -0.75 -2.91 -10.91
CA ARG A 45 -2.09 -3.12 -10.36
C ARG A 45 -2.16 -4.48 -9.66
N VAL A 46 -2.60 -4.47 -8.42
CA VAL A 46 -2.76 -5.65 -7.55
C VAL A 46 -4.22 -5.69 -7.10
N LEU A 47 -4.86 -6.83 -7.33
CA LEU A 47 -6.24 -7.11 -6.92
C LEU A 47 -6.20 -8.35 -6.05
N LEU A 48 -6.64 -8.23 -4.80
CA LEU A 48 -6.66 -9.34 -3.84
C LEU A 48 -8.06 -9.50 -3.27
N THR A 49 -8.45 -10.74 -3.03
CA THR A 49 -9.70 -11.08 -2.35
C THR A 49 -9.38 -12.03 -1.20
N TYR A 50 -9.82 -11.65 -0.01
CA TYR A 50 -9.71 -12.46 1.20
C TYR A 50 -11.10 -12.93 1.61
N THR A 51 -11.25 -14.22 1.88
CA THR A 51 -12.44 -14.74 2.54
C THR A 51 -12.23 -14.66 4.05
N ILE A 52 -13.18 -14.04 4.76
CA ILE A 52 -13.17 -13.94 6.21
C ILE A 52 -13.44 -15.36 6.77
N PRO A 53 -12.57 -15.89 7.65
CA PRO A 53 -12.78 -17.19 8.26
C PRO A 53 -14.06 -17.22 9.10
N GLU A 54 -14.65 -18.41 9.26
CA GLU A 54 -15.81 -18.59 10.13
C GLU A 54 -15.47 -18.20 11.57
N GLY A 55 -16.42 -17.56 12.26
CA GLY A 55 -16.24 -17.08 13.63
C GLY A 55 -15.43 -15.79 13.75
N TYR A 56 -15.12 -15.10 12.65
CA TYR A 56 -14.49 -13.77 12.65
C TYR A 56 -15.37 -12.73 11.97
N GLU A 57 -15.23 -11.48 12.43
CA GLU A 57 -15.77 -10.29 11.79
C GLU A 57 -14.67 -9.25 11.56
N VAL A 58 -14.92 -8.29 10.68
CA VAL A 58 -13.99 -7.17 10.43
C VAL A 58 -14.12 -6.17 11.57
N GLU A 59 -13.04 -6.00 12.33
CA GLU A 59 -12.92 -4.94 13.32
C GLU A 59 -12.50 -3.63 12.66
N SER A 60 -11.50 -3.70 11.77
CA SER A 60 -11.05 -2.52 11.02
C SER A 60 -10.39 -2.88 9.69
N ILE A 61 -10.57 -1.96 8.74
CA ILE A 61 -9.83 -1.94 7.47
C ILE A 61 -9.18 -0.57 7.28
N PRO A 62 -8.01 -0.53 6.62
CA PRO A 62 -7.41 0.70 6.13
C PRO A 62 -8.38 1.58 5.34
N ALA A 63 -8.40 2.88 5.65
CA ALA A 63 -9.20 3.85 4.89
C ALA A 63 -8.68 3.97 3.45
N PRO A 64 -9.53 4.21 2.44
CA PRO A 64 -9.08 4.39 1.08
C PRO A 64 -8.18 5.63 0.94
N GLN A 65 -7.19 5.56 0.07
CA GLN A 65 -6.30 6.67 -0.22
C GLN A 65 -6.02 6.76 -1.71
N ARG A 66 -6.09 7.99 -2.23
CA ARG A 66 -5.63 8.33 -3.57
C ARG A 66 -4.60 9.44 -3.46
N MET A 67 -3.45 9.26 -4.09
CA MET A 67 -2.39 10.26 -4.15
C MET A 67 -1.98 10.47 -5.59
N LEU A 68 -1.77 11.72 -5.98
CA LEU A 68 -1.22 12.09 -7.27
C LEU A 68 -0.15 13.14 -7.03
N ALA A 69 0.97 13.03 -7.75
CA ALA A 69 1.87 14.16 -7.89
C ALA A 69 1.15 15.29 -8.64
N GLU A 70 1.56 16.55 -8.42
CA GLU A 70 0.95 17.72 -9.07
C GLU A 70 0.94 17.60 -10.60
N ASP A 71 2.06 17.13 -11.16
CA ASP A 71 2.25 16.86 -12.59
C ASP A 71 1.76 15.47 -13.04
N ARG A 72 1.18 14.69 -12.12
CA ARG A 72 0.73 13.28 -12.31
C ARG A 72 1.83 12.30 -12.73
N SER A 73 3.09 12.65 -12.50
CA SER A 73 4.24 11.76 -12.68
C SER A 73 4.14 10.49 -11.82
N PHE A 74 3.47 10.59 -10.67
CA PHE A 74 3.05 9.45 -9.86
C PHE A 74 1.56 9.45 -9.62
N THR A 75 0.99 8.25 -9.65
CA THR A 75 -0.37 8.01 -9.18
C THR A 75 -0.40 6.79 -8.28
N PHE A 76 -1.11 6.90 -7.18
CA PHE A 76 -1.36 5.81 -6.24
C PHE A 76 -2.84 5.78 -5.91
N LEU A 77 -3.41 4.59 -5.96
CA LEU A 77 -4.75 4.28 -5.48
C LEU A 77 -4.66 3.04 -4.59
N TYR A 78 -5.26 3.16 -3.41
CA TYR A 78 -5.40 2.07 -2.47
C TYR A 78 -6.81 2.09 -1.91
N ASN A 79 -7.56 1.01 -2.12
CA ASN A 79 -8.93 0.88 -1.67
C ASN A 79 -9.17 -0.52 -1.12
N ILE A 80 -9.79 -0.60 0.04
CA ILE A 80 -10.20 -1.84 0.67
C ILE A 80 -11.69 -1.75 0.95
N THR A 81 -12.44 -2.75 0.49
CA THR A 81 -13.89 -2.81 0.68
C THR A 81 -14.28 -4.20 1.12
N GLN A 82 -15.13 -4.28 2.15
CA GLN A 82 -15.79 -5.53 2.53
C GLN A 82 -17.09 -5.69 1.74
N LEU A 83 -17.30 -6.87 1.14
CA LEU A 83 -18.53 -7.28 0.49
C LEU A 83 -18.95 -8.64 1.08
N GLY A 84 -19.96 -8.63 1.94
CA GLY A 84 -20.38 -9.82 2.69
C GLY A 84 -19.23 -10.39 3.53
N ASN A 85 -18.88 -11.65 3.28
CA ASN A 85 -17.79 -12.36 3.95
C ASN A 85 -16.43 -12.23 3.23
N THR A 86 -16.29 -11.32 2.27
CA THR A 86 -15.03 -11.11 1.54
C THR A 86 -14.51 -9.70 1.68
N ILE A 87 -13.19 -9.56 1.68
CA ILE A 87 -12.49 -8.28 1.64
C ILE A 87 -11.77 -8.18 0.29
N HIS A 88 -12.06 -7.11 -0.45
CA HIS A 88 -11.40 -6.80 -1.71
C HIS A 88 -10.40 -5.69 -1.52
N VAL A 89 -9.17 -5.90 -2.00
CA VAL A 89 -8.09 -4.91 -2.00
C VAL A 89 -7.77 -4.54 -3.44
N VAL A 90 -7.81 -3.26 -3.73
CA VAL A 90 -7.37 -2.66 -5.00
C VAL A 90 -6.19 -1.77 -4.69
N HIS A 91 -5.02 -2.14 -5.20
CA HIS A 91 -3.83 -1.30 -5.20
C HIS A 91 -3.40 -1.02 -6.64
N ASP A 92 -3.18 0.24 -6.97
CA ASP A 92 -2.74 0.68 -8.30
C ASP A 92 -1.69 1.77 -8.15
N PHE A 93 -0.47 1.49 -8.59
CA PHE A 93 0.65 2.41 -8.52
C PHE A 93 1.24 2.59 -9.92
N SER A 94 1.35 3.84 -10.37
CA SER A 94 1.93 4.17 -11.68
C SER A 94 3.00 5.23 -11.56
N ILE A 95 4.03 5.05 -12.39
CA ILE A 95 5.11 5.98 -12.66
C ILE A 95 4.96 6.40 -14.12
N ASN A 96 4.53 7.63 -14.34
CA ASN A 96 4.17 8.19 -15.65
C ASN A 96 5.23 9.16 -16.19
N LYS A 97 6.42 9.17 -15.57
CA LYS A 97 7.55 10.01 -15.95
C LYS A 97 8.84 9.20 -15.81
N THR A 98 9.75 9.36 -16.76
CA THR A 98 11.01 8.60 -16.81
C THR A 98 12.20 9.34 -16.21
N MET A 99 12.09 10.64 -15.97
CA MET A 99 13.19 11.45 -15.43
C MET A 99 12.67 12.45 -14.40
N PHE A 100 13.23 12.42 -13.19
CA PHE A 100 12.95 13.37 -12.12
C PHE A 100 14.20 14.21 -11.86
N LEU A 101 14.10 15.52 -12.02
CA LEU A 101 15.21 16.44 -11.84
C LEU A 101 15.58 16.58 -10.34
N PRO A 102 16.80 17.06 -10.03
CA PRO A 102 17.22 17.36 -8.65
C PRO A 102 16.18 18.09 -7.79
N ASN A 103 15.52 19.12 -8.34
CA ASN A 103 14.51 19.91 -7.63
C ASN A 103 13.18 19.16 -7.42
N GLU A 104 12.98 18.00 -8.03
CA GLU A 104 11.79 17.14 -7.88
C GLU A 104 12.04 15.98 -6.91
N TYR A 105 13.29 15.79 -6.48
CA TYR A 105 13.72 14.65 -5.68
C TYR A 105 13.02 14.58 -4.31
N ASP A 106 12.83 15.72 -3.65
CA ASP A 106 12.15 15.75 -2.34
C ASP A 106 10.68 15.35 -2.45
N ALA A 107 10.01 15.78 -3.52
CA ALA A 107 8.63 15.39 -3.80
C ALA A 107 8.54 13.88 -4.09
N LEU A 108 9.47 13.35 -4.88
CA LEU A 108 9.59 11.92 -5.17
C LEU A 108 9.80 11.09 -3.88
N LYS A 109 10.77 11.49 -3.05
CA LYS A 109 11.10 10.84 -1.78
C LYS A 109 9.91 10.85 -0.83
N SER A 110 9.25 11.99 -0.70
CA SER A 110 8.08 12.17 0.16
C SER A 110 6.86 11.36 -0.33
N PHE A 111 6.67 11.27 -1.66
CA PHE A 111 5.61 10.44 -2.23
C PHE A 111 5.81 8.96 -1.86
N TYR A 112 7.03 8.44 -2.02
CA TYR A 112 7.36 7.06 -1.65
C TYR A 112 7.20 6.81 -0.15
N ALA A 113 7.60 7.76 0.71
CA ALA A 113 7.39 7.65 2.15
C ALA A 113 5.90 7.44 2.48
N ARG A 114 5.02 8.27 1.91
CA ARG A 114 3.56 8.13 2.10
C ARG A 114 3.00 6.80 1.59
N VAL A 115 3.54 6.28 0.49
CA VAL A 115 3.16 4.95 -0.04
C VAL A 115 3.57 3.85 0.95
N ILE A 116 4.76 3.94 1.52
CA ILE A 116 5.27 2.96 2.50
C ILE A 116 4.47 3.01 3.79
N ASP A 117 4.18 4.22 4.31
CA ASP A 117 3.32 4.40 5.47
C ASP A 117 1.95 3.74 5.24
N LYS A 118 1.36 3.98 4.06
CA LYS A 118 0.07 3.38 3.70
C LYS A 118 0.15 1.85 3.59
N HIS A 119 1.24 1.34 3.05
CA HIS A 119 1.51 -0.08 2.98
C HIS A 119 1.75 -0.72 4.34
N GLY A 120 2.07 0.05 5.39
CA GLY A 120 2.22 -0.45 6.76
C GLY A 120 0.91 -0.71 7.49
N GLU A 121 -0.22 -0.20 6.99
CA GLU A 121 -1.53 -0.37 7.63
C GLU A 121 -2.02 -1.82 7.54
N LYS A 122 -2.70 -2.30 8.59
CA LYS A 122 -3.14 -3.69 8.72
C LYS A 122 -4.67 -3.80 8.70
N ILE A 123 -5.20 -4.90 8.19
CA ILE A 123 -6.57 -5.34 8.46
C ILE A 123 -6.58 -6.04 9.83
N VAL A 124 -7.64 -5.81 10.60
CA VAL A 124 -7.90 -6.49 11.86
C VAL A 124 -9.23 -7.21 11.76
N LEU A 125 -9.22 -8.52 11.98
CA LEU A 125 -10.41 -9.34 12.19
C LEU A 125 -10.49 -9.68 13.68
N LYS A 126 -11.69 -9.67 14.23
CA LYS A 126 -11.96 -10.04 15.63
C LYS A 126 -12.83 -11.28 15.67
N LYS A 127 -12.51 -12.20 16.58
CA LYS A 127 -13.29 -13.40 16.81
C LYS A 127 -14.63 -13.02 17.45
N LEU A 128 -15.71 -13.57 16.90
CA LEU A 128 -17.04 -13.44 17.50
C LEU A 128 -17.04 -14.12 18.86
N SER A 129 -17.36 -13.36 19.92
CA SER A 129 -17.57 -13.92 21.25
C SER A 129 -18.96 -14.54 21.29
N ASN A 130 -19.04 -15.84 21.56
CA ASN A 130 -20.29 -16.51 21.94
C ASN A 130 -20.56 -16.31 23.43
#